data_AF-A0A951DH02-F1
#
_entry.id   AF-A0A951DH02-F1
#
_cell.length_a   1.000
_cell.length_b   1.000
_cell.length_c   1.000
_cell.angle_alpha   90.00
_cell.angle_beta   90.00
_cell.angle_gamma   90.00
#
_symmetry.space_group_name_H-M   'P 1'
#
loop_
_entity.id
_entity.type
_entity.pdbx_description
1 polymer ?
#
loop_
_entity_poly.entity_id
_entity_poly.type
_entity_poly.pdbx_seq_one_letter_code
_entity_poly.pdbx_strand_id
1 'polypeptide(L)'
;MTEKPILQGDLSKIQLPDVLSFLAMIRESGKLVVRQGQLERTIHWKEGEIVFASSSSPEHSLGQFLLRNGKITQAQYEETKRRVTPQLRHGKLLVQMGAISPKDLWWGVKNQVLEIIYSLIGWKEGEFALYDSAEELAQERIVVQINTSSVIMEGTRRLDESARIREKVPSLDMVFAKVGGAVPDFHALDMTDVEIGIYNDIDGKLTVRELTGRSDLTEFEVTRILFQLVSARLIEPVPEEKSFRPVFLDVEDSPELLKVISTYNDMFGRLYDALEKTVGEDQARDIFMTVLQNAETDDLWAGVFFDQYGRFDENMLIANISELPFERRKAALDEGLNTLLSVQLFEVSQHLDQAGKVDVFRFISDQKASLEKAVV
;
A
#
# COMPACT_ATOMS: atom_id res chain seq x y z
N MET A 1 31.47 6.18 22.43
CA MET A 1 32.56 5.56 21.64
C MET A 1 31.87 4.80 20.52
N THR A 2 32.18 5.08 19.26
CA THR A 2 31.64 4.31 18.13
C THR A 2 32.20 2.90 18.20
N GLU A 3 31.33 1.90 18.38
CA GLU A 3 31.72 0.48 18.35
C GLU A 3 32.43 0.19 17.02
N LYS A 4 33.57 -0.49 17.09
CA LYS A 4 34.33 -0.87 15.90
C LYS A 4 33.73 -2.18 15.34
N PRO A 5 33.36 -2.25 14.05
CA PRO A 5 32.80 -3.47 13.49
C PRO A 5 33.87 -4.58 13.40
N ILE A 6 33.45 -5.81 13.67
CA ILE A 6 34.25 -7.03 13.53
C ILE A 6 34.41 -7.37 12.05
N LEU A 7 33.33 -7.22 11.28
CA LEU A 7 33.27 -7.46 9.84
C LEU A 7 32.39 -6.37 9.22
N GLN A 8 32.80 -5.84 8.07
CA GLN A 8 31.98 -4.90 7.30
C GLN A 8 32.19 -5.14 5.81
N GLY A 9 31.19 -4.80 5.00
CA GLY A 9 31.25 -4.98 3.56
C GLY A 9 30.05 -4.41 2.82
N ASP A 10 29.98 -4.71 1.52
CA ASP A 10 29.01 -4.16 0.58
C ASP A 10 28.18 -5.31 -0.03
N LEU A 11 26.85 -5.15 -0.04
CA LEU A 11 25.90 -6.13 -0.55
C LEU A 11 25.96 -6.31 -2.07
N SER A 12 26.49 -5.33 -2.80
CA SER A 12 26.78 -5.45 -4.24
C SER A 12 27.93 -6.42 -4.53
N LYS A 13 28.73 -6.78 -3.51
CA LYS A 13 29.86 -7.71 -3.63
C LYS A 13 29.58 -9.06 -2.99
N ILE A 14 28.88 -9.08 -1.86
CA ILE A 14 28.56 -10.30 -1.10
C ILE A 14 27.06 -10.27 -0.81
N GLN A 15 26.32 -11.28 -1.28
CA GLN A 15 24.88 -11.33 -1.05
C GLN A 15 24.60 -11.60 0.42
N LEU A 16 23.49 -11.06 0.95
CA LEU A 16 23.14 -11.22 2.36
C LEU A 16 23.03 -12.70 2.79
N PRO A 17 22.42 -13.63 2.02
CA PRO A 17 22.43 -15.06 2.36
C PRO A 17 23.82 -15.63 2.66
N ASP A 18 24.86 -15.18 1.96
CA ASP A 18 26.24 -15.63 2.18
C ASP A 18 26.79 -15.09 3.50
N VAL A 19 26.51 -13.82 3.80
CA VAL A 19 26.85 -13.20 5.10
C VAL A 19 26.18 -13.95 6.24
N LEU A 20 24.87 -14.22 6.13
CA LEU A 20 24.11 -14.97 7.14
C LEU A 20 24.66 -16.38 7.35
N SER A 21 25.00 -17.07 6.25
CA SER A 21 25.59 -18.42 6.30
C SER A 21 26.95 -18.42 7.01
N PHE A 22 27.80 -17.44 6.72
CA PHE A 22 29.08 -17.27 7.38
C PHE A 22 28.91 -17.05 8.89
N LEU A 23 27.98 -16.17 9.30
CA LEU A 23 27.71 -15.90 10.72
C LEU A 23 27.19 -17.14 11.47
N ALA A 24 26.31 -17.92 10.83
CA ALA A 24 25.83 -19.19 11.39
C ALA A 24 26.98 -20.20 11.56
N MET A 25 27.93 -20.24 10.62
CA MET A 25 29.07 -21.16 10.66
C MET A 25 30.05 -20.83 11.78
N ILE A 26 30.36 -19.56 11.99
CA ILE A 26 31.31 -19.14 13.05
C ILE A 26 30.69 -19.20 14.45
N ARG A 27 29.35 -19.29 14.55
CA ARG A 27 28.59 -19.32 15.81
C ARG A 27 28.85 -18.14 16.74
N GLU A 28 29.27 -17.00 16.18
CA GLU A 28 29.46 -15.77 16.92
C GLU A 28 28.09 -15.18 17.33
N SER A 29 28.10 -14.43 18.43
CA SER A 29 26.92 -13.68 18.90
C SER A 29 27.13 -12.18 18.66
N GLY A 30 26.06 -11.45 18.40
CA GLY A 30 26.16 -10.01 18.13
C GLY A 30 25.03 -9.49 17.27
N LYS A 31 25.29 -8.39 16.57
CA LYS A 31 24.31 -7.72 15.69
C LYS A 31 24.91 -7.39 14.33
N LEU A 32 24.19 -7.69 13.26
CA LEU A 32 24.48 -7.18 11.92
C LEU A 32 23.54 -6.03 11.66
N VAL A 33 24.14 -4.88 11.39
CA VAL A 33 23.43 -3.72 10.90
C VAL A 33 23.58 -3.68 9.39
N VAL A 34 22.46 -3.54 8.68
CA VAL A 34 22.40 -3.44 7.23
C VAL A 34 21.74 -2.11 6.85
N ARG A 35 22.37 -1.34 5.98
CA ARG A 35 21.93 0.00 5.57
C ARG A 35 21.80 0.13 4.05
N GLN A 36 20.72 0.74 3.59
CA GLN A 36 20.53 1.16 2.20
C GLN A 36 19.87 2.55 2.22
N GLY A 37 20.64 3.59 1.88
CA GLY A 37 20.18 4.97 2.00
C GLY A 37 19.81 5.34 3.44
N GLN A 38 18.55 5.72 3.65
CA GLN A 38 18.00 6.07 4.98
C GLN A 38 17.41 4.87 5.74
N LEU A 39 17.32 3.71 5.10
CA LEU A 39 16.77 2.50 5.70
C LEU A 39 17.87 1.73 6.43
N GLU A 40 17.58 1.34 7.67
CA GLU A 40 18.44 0.53 8.51
C GLU A 40 17.63 -0.66 9.03
N ARG A 41 18.27 -1.83 9.04
CA ARG A 41 17.75 -3.02 9.71
C ARG A 41 18.85 -3.68 10.51
N THR A 42 18.46 -4.26 11.63
CA THR A 42 19.39 -4.95 12.52
C THR A 42 18.91 -6.37 12.72
N ILE A 43 19.80 -7.34 12.55
CA ILE A 43 19.57 -8.74 12.92
C ILE A 43 20.47 -9.04 14.11
N HIS A 44 19.92 -9.62 15.15
CA HIS A 44 20.69 -10.07 16.30
C HIS A 44 20.82 -11.60 16.29
N TRP A 45 22.01 -12.10 16.63
CA TRP A 45 22.28 -13.54 16.77
C TRP A 45 22.82 -13.90 18.13
N LYS A 46 22.56 -15.15 18.49
CA LYS A 46 23.22 -15.84 19.57
C LYS A 46 23.63 -17.21 19.10
N GLU A 47 24.91 -17.53 19.24
CA GLU A 47 25.48 -18.85 18.92
C GLU A 47 25.18 -19.30 17.47
N GLY A 48 25.20 -18.36 16.51
CA GLY A 48 24.92 -18.62 15.10
C GLY A 48 23.43 -18.66 14.72
N GLU A 49 22.52 -18.52 15.69
CA GLU A 49 21.08 -18.53 15.46
C GLU A 49 20.45 -17.15 15.62
N ILE A 50 19.46 -16.85 14.78
CA ILE A 50 18.78 -15.55 14.80
C ILE A 50 17.89 -15.50 16.04
N VAL A 51 18.05 -14.43 16.81
CA VAL A 51 17.29 -14.20 18.05
C VAL A 51 16.31 -13.05 17.99
N PHE A 52 16.56 -12.07 17.13
CA PHE A 52 15.68 -10.91 16.93
C PHE A 52 16.03 -10.15 15.65
N ALA A 53 15.10 -9.33 15.15
CA ALA A 53 15.37 -8.36 14.10
C ALA A 53 14.53 -7.09 14.29
N SER A 54 15.07 -5.95 13.85
CA SER A 54 14.42 -4.65 13.90
C SER A 54 14.63 -3.88 12.59
N SER A 55 13.77 -2.90 12.34
CA SER A 55 13.82 -2.07 11.13
C SER A 55 13.45 -0.63 11.46
N SER A 56 14.12 0.32 10.81
CA SER A 56 13.73 1.73 10.84
C SER A 56 12.53 2.05 9.93
N SER A 57 12.11 1.11 9.08
CA SER A 57 10.96 1.29 8.18
C SER A 57 9.63 1.22 8.96
N PRO A 58 8.75 2.23 8.83
CA PRO A 58 7.43 2.21 9.46
C PRO A 58 6.55 1.02 9.04
N GLU A 59 6.71 0.54 7.80
CA GLU A 59 5.94 -0.60 7.26
C GLU A 59 6.27 -1.93 7.93
N HIS A 60 7.45 -2.04 8.53
CA HIS A 60 7.85 -3.18 9.33
C HIS A 60 7.50 -3.03 10.80
N SER A 61 6.70 -2.04 11.19
CA SER A 61 6.22 -1.94 12.56
C SER A 61 5.25 -3.08 12.88
N LEU A 62 5.22 -3.52 14.14
CA LEU A 62 4.33 -4.61 14.57
C LEU A 62 2.86 -4.27 14.31
N GLY A 63 2.47 -3.00 14.46
CA GLY A 63 1.11 -2.55 14.17
C GLY A 63 0.74 -2.73 12.70
N GLN A 64 1.60 -2.26 11.78
CA GLN A 64 1.39 -2.45 10.33
C GLN A 64 1.37 -3.92 9.95
N PHE A 65 2.28 -4.72 10.53
CA PHE A 65 2.29 -6.16 10.32
C PHE A 65 0.95 -6.81 10.72
N LEU A 66 0.46 -6.54 11.93
CA LEU A 66 -0.81 -7.11 12.42
C LEU A 66 -2.00 -6.65 11.58
N LEU A 67 -2.00 -5.40 11.11
CA LEU A 67 -3.05 -4.85 10.26
C LEU A 67 -3.09 -5.52 8.88
N ARG A 68 -1.92 -5.67 8.22
CA ARG A 68 -1.79 -6.37 6.95
C ARG A 68 -2.24 -7.83 7.03
N ASN A 69 -1.94 -8.48 8.15
CA ASN A 69 -2.34 -9.85 8.42
C ASN A 69 -3.77 -9.97 8.99
N GLY A 70 -4.57 -8.90 8.95
CA GLY A 70 -5.98 -8.92 9.36
C GLY A 70 -6.23 -9.20 10.85
N LYS A 71 -5.19 -9.14 11.70
CA LYS A 71 -5.31 -9.37 13.15
C LYS A 71 -5.87 -8.17 13.91
N ILE A 72 -5.76 -6.99 13.33
CA ILE A 72 -6.34 -5.74 13.86
C ILE A 72 -6.99 -4.94 12.73
N THR A 73 -7.91 -4.06 13.08
CA THR A 73 -8.55 -3.13 12.14
C THR A 73 -7.79 -1.82 12.02
N GLN A 74 -8.04 -1.06 10.95
CA GLN A 74 -7.46 0.28 10.78
C GLN A 74 -7.74 1.20 11.98
N ALA A 75 -8.98 1.16 12.50
CA ALA A 75 -9.37 1.96 13.66
C ALA A 75 -8.56 1.60 14.91
N GLN A 76 -8.35 0.30 15.17
CA GLN A 76 -7.54 -0.17 16.31
C GLN A 76 -6.06 0.22 16.14
N TYR A 77 -5.52 0.13 14.93
CA TYR A 77 -4.17 0.57 14.62
C TYR A 77 -3.99 2.08 14.88
N GLU A 78 -4.88 2.92 14.36
CA GLU A 78 -4.82 4.37 14.54
C GLU A 78 -5.00 4.79 16.01
N GLU A 79 -5.92 4.14 16.74
CA GLU A 79 -6.11 4.40 18.17
C GLU A 79 -4.84 4.08 18.98
N THR A 80 -4.24 2.92 18.73
CA THR A 80 -3.05 2.50 19.47
C THR A 80 -1.81 3.30 19.07
N LYS A 81 -1.65 3.62 17.79
CA LYS A 81 -0.56 4.46 17.25
C LYS A 81 -0.47 5.81 17.95
N ARG A 82 -1.60 6.47 18.23
CA ARG A 82 -1.66 7.75 18.95
C ARG A 82 -1.26 7.66 20.42
N ARG A 83 -1.34 6.47 21.02
CA ARG A 83 -1.05 6.21 22.43
C ARG A 83 0.34 5.59 22.68
N VAL A 84 1.08 5.25 21.63
CA VAL A 84 2.42 4.68 21.77
C VAL A 84 3.33 5.71 22.43
N THR A 85 4.05 5.27 23.46
CA THR A 85 5.13 6.03 24.10
C THR A 85 6.37 5.13 24.20
N PRO A 86 7.57 5.67 24.49
CA PRO A 86 8.76 4.85 24.69
C PRO A 86 8.58 3.75 25.77
N GLN A 87 7.68 3.96 26.73
CA GLN A 87 7.39 3.03 27.83
C GLN A 87 6.20 2.10 27.52
N LEU A 88 5.36 2.46 26.54
CA LEU A 88 4.12 1.75 26.22
C LEU A 88 4.15 1.28 24.75
N ARG A 89 4.64 0.05 24.56
CA ARG A 89 4.78 -0.58 23.25
C ARG A 89 3.41 -0.89 22.64
N HIS A 90 3.30 -0.70 21.33
CA HIS A 90 2.08 -0.88 20.53
C HIS A 90 1.38 -2.23 20.78
N GLY A 91 2.12 -3.35 20.77
CA GLY A 91 1.56 -4.69 21.02
C GLY A 91 0.93 -4.87 22.41
N LYS A 92 1.46 -4.21 23.44
CA LYS A 92 0.89 -4.27 24.80
C LYS A 92 -0.46 -3.56 24.88
N LEU A 93 -0.60 -2.42 24.19
CA LEU A 93 -1.86 -1.69 24.09
C LEU A 93 -2.94 -2.52 23.41
N LEU A 94 -2.61 -3.16 22.29
CA LEU A 94 -3.54 -4.02 21.56
C LEU A 94 -4.09 -5.17 22.42
N VAL A 95 -3.23 -5.79 23.24
CA VAL A 95 -3.68 -6.83 24.19
C VAL A 95 -4.53 -6.22 25.31
N GLN A 96 -4.14 -5.07 25.88
CA GLN A 96 -4.88 -4.42 26.97
C GLN A 96 -6.29 -3.98 26.55
N MET A 97 -6.46 -3.60 25.29
CA MET A 97 -7.74 -3.20 24.70
C MET A 97 -8.59 -4.41 24.26
N GLY A 98 -8.06 -5.63 24.38
CA GLY A 98 -8.72 -6.84 23.92
C GLY A 98 -8.79 -6.96 22.38
N ALA A 99 -8.00 -6.17 21.65
CA ALA A 99 -7.97 -6.21 20.19
C ALA A 99 -7.29 -7.49 19.66
N ILE A 100 -6.27 -7.99 20.38
CA ILE A 100 -5.58 -9.25 20.06
C ILE A 100 -5.33 -10.06 21.33
N SER A 101 -5.17 -11.38 21.20
CA SER A 101 -4.76 -12.23 22.31
C SER A 101 -3.24 -12.19 22.54
N PRO A 102 -2.74 -12.64 23.71
CA PRO A 102 -1.30 -12.84 23.92
C PRO A 102 -0.67 -13.84 22.93
N LYS A 103 -1.44 -14.84 22.45
CA LYS A 103 -1.00 -15.79 21.41
C LYS A 103 -0.76 -15.04 20.11
N ASP A 104 -1.70 -14.19 19.69
CA ASP A 104 -1.59 -13.39 18.46
C ASP A 104 -0.44 -12.40 18.53
N LEU A 105 -0.20 -11.81 19.70
CA LEU A 105 0.96 -10.94 19.91
C LEU A 105 2.29 -11.70 19.71
N TRP A 106 2.42 -12.89 20.30
CA TRP A 106 3.64 -13.69 20.15
C TRP A 106 3.85 -14.15 18.71
N TRP A 107 2.77 -14.59 18.06
CA TRP A 107 2.77 -14.91 16.62
C TRP A 107 3.18 -13.69 15.78
N GLY A 108 2.63 -12.51 16.08
CA GLY A 108 2.91 -11.26 15.37
C GLY A 108 4.38 -10.87 15.49
N VAL A 109 4.95 -10.89 16.69
CA VAL A 109 6.37 -10.56 16.89
C VAL A 109 7.28 -11.55 16.16
N LYS A 110 7.00 -12.85 16.25
CA LYS A 110 7.80 -13.87 15.56
C LYS A 110 7.80 -13.67 14.05
N ASN A 111 6.62 -13.47 13.45
CA ASN A 111 6.51 -13.35 12.00
C ASN A 111 6.95 -11.98 11.47
N GLN A 112 6.82 -10.91 12.27
CA GLN A 112 7.40 -9.60 11.95
C GLN A 112 8.94 -9.68 11.88
N VAL A 113 9.59 -10.39 12.82
CA VAL A 113 11.04 -10.61 12.78
C VAL A 113 11.43 -11.33 11.47
N LEU A 114 10.71 -12.39 11.12
CA LEU A 114 10.94 -13.12 9.87
C LEU A 114 10.75 -12.24 8.63
N GLU A 115 9.68 -11.43 8.59
CA GLU A 115 9.43 -10.50 7.50
C GLU A 115 10.56 -9.49 7.30
N ILE A 116 11.07 -8.90 8.40
CA ILE A 116 12.21 -7.99 8.35
C ILE A 116 13.42 -8.68 7.70
N ILE A 117 13.70 -9.93 8.07
CA ILE A 117 14.84 -10.68 7.52
C ILE A 117 14.60 -11.04 6.04
N TYR A 118 13.41 -11.50 5.67
CA TYR A 118 13.08 -11.81 4.28
C TYR A 118 13.15 -10.57 3.39
N SER A 119 12.73 -9.40 3.89
CA SER A 119 12.83 -8.13 3.15
C SER A 119 14.29 -7.76 2.82
N LEU A 120 15.24 -8.13 3.69
CA LEU A 120 16.66 -7.87 3.49
C LEU A 120 17.29 -8.77 2.44
N ILE A 121 16.79 -9.99 2.26
CA ILE A 121 17.31 -10.92 1.23
C ILE A 121 17.08 -10.36 -0.19
N GLY A 122 16.05 -9.52 -0.36
CA GLY A 122 15.80 -8.81 -1.62
C GLY A 122 16.76 -7.65 -1.92
N TRP A 123 17.54 -7.16 -0.94
CA TRP A 123 18.46 -6.04 -1.13
C TRP A 123 19.67 -6.46 -1.98
N LYS A 124 19.88 -5.76 -3.10
CA LYS A 124 20.99 -5.99 -4.05
C LYS A 124 22.19 -5.07 -3.82
N GLU A 125 22.01 -4.01 -3.06
CA GLU A 125 23.00 -2.99 -2.74
C GLU A 125 22.81 -2.51 -1.30
N GLY A 126 23.85 -1.90 -0.73
CA GLY A 126 23.88 -1.43 0.64
C GLY A 126 25.12 -1.89 1.38
N GLU A 127 25.26 -1.39 2.61
CA GLU A 127 26.40 -1.69 3.48
C GLU A 127 25.95 -2.59 4.63
N PHE A 128 26.83 -3.50 5.05
CA PHE A 128 26.62 -4.31 6.24
C PHE A 128 27.79 -4.18 7.20
N ALA A 129 27.50 -4.24 8.50
CA ALA A 129 28.51 -4.21 9.56
C ALA A 129 28.08 -5.08 10.74
N LEU A 130 28.97 -6.00 11.13
CA LEU A 130 28.83 -6.88 12.29
C LEU A 130 29.51 -6.25 13.50
N TYR A 131 28.82 -6.23 14.63
CA TYR A 131 29.33 -5.73 15.89
C TYR A 131 29.18 -6.79 16.99
N ASP A 132 30.17 -6.85 17.87
CA ASP A 132 30.01 -7.54 19.16
C ASP A 132 29.00 -6.73 19.98
N SER A 133 27.91 -7.38 20.37
CA SER A 133 26.82 -6.74 21.12
C SER A 133 26.07 -7.75 21.98
N ALA A 134 26.79 -8.77 22.48
CA ALA A 134 26.22 -9.80 23.34
C ALA A 134 25.50 -9.21 24.57
N GLU A 135 25.93 -8.04 25.05
CA GLU A 135 25.33 -7.35 26.21
C GLU A 135 24.00 -6.63 25.89
N GLU A 136 23.81 -6.13 24.67
CA GLU A 136 22.55 -5.45 24.26
C GLU A 136 21.40 -6.45 24.14
N LEU A 137 21.70 -7.68 23.70
CA LEU A 137 20.75 -8.79 23.65
C LEU A 137 20.12 -9.13 25.00
N ALA A 138 20.83 -8.90 26.10
CA ALA A 138 20.32 -9.15 27.45
C ALA A 138 19.21 -8.15 27.86
N GLN A 139 19.09 -7.02 27.16
CA GLN A 139 18.08 -5.99 27.43
C GLN A 139 16.79 -6.22 26.63
N GLU A 140 16.83 -7.02 25.57
CA GLU A 140 15.64 -7.33 24.79
C GLU A 140 14.77 -8.38 25.47
N ARG A 141 13.49 -8.04 25.63
CA ARG A 141 12.53 -8.83 26.42
C ARG A 141 11.91 -9.99 25.63
N ILE A 142 12.08 -10.01 24.31
CA ILE A 142 11.51 -11.05 23.44
C ILE A 142 12.63 -11.60 22.57
N VAL A 143 12.95 -12.88 22.79
CA VAL A 143 13.90 -13.65 22.01
C VAL A 143 13.13 -14.72 21.25
N VAL A 144 13.28 -14.73 19.92
CA VAL A 144 12.72 -15.77 19.05
C VAL A 144 13.83 -16.73 18.67
N GLN A 145 13.64 -18.04 18.76
CA GLN A 145 14.66 -18.98 18.28
C GLN A 145 14.37 -19.31 16.83
N ILE A 146 15.18 -18.76 15.93
CA ILE A 146 14.99 -18.90 14.49
C ILE A 146 16.24 -19.52 13.89
N ASN A 147 16.07 -20.67 13.24
CA ASN A 147 17.17 -21.34 12.57
C ASN A 147 17.64 -20.56 11.33
N THR A 148 18.89 -20.12 11.34
CA THR A 148 19.43 -19.24 10.29
C THR A 148 19.38 -19.91 8.90
N SER A 149 19.76 -21.18 8.78
CA SER A 149 19.74 -21.90 7.50
C SER A 149 18.34 -22.04 6.91
N SER A 150 17.34 -22.32 7.76
CA SER A 150 15.94 -22.42 7.34
C SER A 150 15.42 -21.07 6.82
N VAL A 151 15.79 -19.96 7.46
CA VAL A 151 15.41 -18.61 7.01
C VAL A 151 16.05 -18.25 5.69
N ILE A 152 17.31 -18.61 5.47
CA ILE A 152 17.98 -18.36 4.19
C ILE A 152 17.25 -19.09 3.07
N MET A 153 17.01 -20.39 3.23
CA MET A 153 16.33 -21.22 2.23
C MET A 153 14.93 -20.68 1.91
N GLU A 154 14.14 -20.39 2.94
CA GLU A 154 12.79 -19.86 2.77
C GLU A 154 12.83 -18.46 2.16
N GLY A 155 13.71 -17.57 2.61
CA GLY A 155 13.80 -16.21 2.09
C GLY A 155 14.18 -16.14 0.61
N THR A 156 15.11 -16.98 0.15
CA THR A 156 15.44 -17.10 -1.28
C THR A 156 14.24 -17.59 -2.08
N ARG A 157 13.54 -18.63 -1.59
CA ARG A 157 12.32 -19.13 -2.23
C ARG A 157 11.24 -18.05 -2.34
N ARG A 158 11.01 -17.30 -1.26
CA ARG A 158 10.02 -16.21 -1.23
C ARG A 158 10.35 -15.10 -2.22
N LEU A 159 11.62 -14.75 -2.36
CA LEU A 159 12.06 -13.73 -3.30
C LEU A 159 11.67 -14.08 -4.75
N ASP A 160 11.86 -15.35 -5.13
CA ASP A 160 11.53 -15.85 -6.46
C ASP A 160 10.01 -15.94 -6.70
N GLU A 161 9.25 -16.33 -5.68
CA GLU A 161 7.79 -16.50 -5.79
C GLU A 161 7.02 -15.17 -5.75
N SER A 162 7.51 -14.17 -5.01
CA SER A 162 6.76 -12.93 -4.72
C SER A 162 6.32 -12.15 -5.95
N ALA A 163 7.14 -12.13 -7.01
CA ALA A 163 6.79 -11.43 -8.25
C ALA A 163 5.56 -12.05 -8.93
N ARG A 164 5.53 -13.39 -9.02
CA ARG A 164 4.45 -14.15 -9.66
C ARG A 164 3.15 -14.08 -8.85
N ILE A 165 3.25 -14.07 -7.52
CA ILE A 165 2.10 -13.91 -6.63
C ILE A 165 1.45 -12.54 -6.88
N ARG A 166 2.23 -11.45 -6.93
CA ARG A 166 1.71 -10.09 -7.14
C ARG A 166 1.00 -9.89 -8.48
N GLU A 167 1.33 -10.68 -9.51
CA GLU A 167 0.63 -10.63 -10.80
C GLU A 167 -0.82 -11.15 -10.72
N LYS A 168 -1.12 -12.05 -9.77
CA LYS A 168 -2.45 -12.68 -9.62
C LYS A 168 -3.20 -12.20 -8.39
N VAL A 169 -2.48 -11.78 -7.36
CA VAL A 169 -3.02 -11.24 -6.11
C VAL A 169 -2.37 -9.87 -5.84
N PRO A 170 -2.69 -8.85 -6.65
CA PRO A 170 -2.09 -7.52 -6.52
C PRO A 170 -2.55 -6.75 -5.27
N SER A 171 -3.71 -7.08 -4.70
CA SER A 171 -4.28 -6.39 -3.53
C SER A 171 -4.83 -7.38 -2.51
N LEU A 172 -4.66 -7.03 -1.23
CA LEU A 172 -5.22 -7.80 -0.10
C LEU A 172 -6.72 -7.56 0.09
N ASP A 173 -7.26 -6.54 -0.55
CA ASP A 173 -8.69 -6.21 -0.48
C ASP A 173 -9.48 -6.91 -1.60
N MET A 174 -8.80 -7.67 -2.47
CA MET A 174 -9.43 -8.54 -3.47
C MET A 174 -10.26 -9.63 -2.81
N VAL A 175 -11.33 -10.02 -3.50
CA VAL A 175 -12.19 -11.14 -3.12
C VAL A 175 -12.08 -12.23 -4.17
N PHE A 176 -12.04 -13.48 -3.72
CA PHE A 176 -12.05 -14.66 -4.60
C PHE A 176 -13.32 -15.46 -4.38
N ALA A 177 -13.81 -16.10 -5.44
CA ALA A 177 -14.90 -17.07 -5.38
C ALA A 177 -14.42 -18.42 -5.93
N LYS A 178 -15.04 -19.49 -5.43
CA LYS A 178 -14.84 -20.84 -5.96
C LYS A 178 -15.42 -20.91 -7.37
N VAL A 179 -14.66 -21.46 -8.31
CA VAL A 179 -15.18 -21.71 -9.66
C VAL A 179 -16.31 -22.74 -9.57
N GLY A 180 -17.45 -22.43 -10.20
CA GLY A 180 -18.62 -23.31 -10.17
C GLY A 180 -18.32 -24.69 -10.77
N GLY A 181 -18.74 -25.77 -10.09
CA GLY A 181 -18.46 -27.14 -10.51
C GLY A 181 -18.51 -28.15 -9.37
N ALA A 182 -17.93 -29.33 -9.61
CA ALA A 182 -17.73 -30.34 -8.56
C ALA A 182 -16.62 -29.89 -7.59
N VAL A 183 -16.72 -30.30 -6.32
CA VAL A 183 -15.67 -30.08 -5.33
C VAL A 183 -14.36 -30.71 -5.83
N PRO A 184 -13.22 -30.00 -5.78
CA PRO A 184 -11.94 -30.54 -6.22
C PRO A 184 -11.57 -31.80 -5.44
N ASP A 185 -10.95 -32.76 -6.11
CA ASP A 185 -10.31 -33.88 -5.42
C ASP A 185 -9.00 -33.39 -4.80
N PHE A 186 -9.07 -32.97 -3.54
CA PHE A 186 -7.93 -32.42 -2.80
C PHE A 186 -6.78 -33.42 -2.66
N HIS A 187 -7.08 -34.72 -2.61
CA HIS A 187 -6.05 -35.75 -2.48
C HIS A 187 -5.32 -35.98 -3.79
N ALA A 188 -6.01 -35.88 -4.93
CA ALA A 188 -5.37 -35.94 -6.25
C ALA A 188 -4.54 -34.68 -6.57
N LEU A 189 -4.82 -33.56 -5.90
CA LEU A 189 -4.10 -32.29 -6.04
C LEU A 189 -2.95 -32.13 -5.03
N ASP A 190 -2.68 -33.15 -4.21
CA ASP A 190 -1.68 -33.14 -3.13
C ASP A 190 -1.80 -31.91 -2.20
N MET A 191 -3.03 -31.46 -1.94
CA MET A 191 -3.26 -30.29 -1.08
C MET A 191 -3.13 -30.66 0.39
N THR A 192 -2.44 -29.80 1.14
CA THR A 192 -2.32 -29.88 2.60
C THR A 192 -3.61 -29.46 3.29
N ASP A 193 -3.81 -29.90 4.55
CA ASP A 193 -4.98 -29.50 5.36
C ASP A 193 -5.10 -27.96 5.50
N VAL A 194 -3.97 -27.27 5.52
CA VAL A 194 -3.90 -25.81 5.59
C VAL A 194 -4.43 -25.17 4.30
N GLU A 195 -3.99 -25.66 3.14
CA GLU A 195 -4.46 -25.20 1.83
C GLU A 195 -5.95 -25.49 1.63
N ILE A 196 -6.40 -26.68 2.07
CA ILE A 196 -7.82 -27.07 2.05
C ILE A 196 -8.65 -26.14 2.96
N GLY A 197 -8.13 -25.80 4.16
CA GLY A 197 -8.76 -24.86 5.08
C GLY A 197 -9.00 -23.50 4.42
N ILE A 198 -7.96 -22.91 3.82
CA ILE A 198 -8.08 -21.64 3.09
C ILE A 198 -9.07 -21.76 1.94
N TYR A 199 -9.00 -22.83 1.13
CA TYR A 199 -9.98 -23.04 0.05
C TYR A 199 -11.41 -23.08 0.59
N ASN A 200 -11.65 -23.77 1.71
CA ASN A 200 -12.98 -23.89 2.29
C ASN A 200 -13.52 -22.55 2.80
N ASP A 201 -12.68 -21.71 3.37
CA ASP A 201 -13.05 -20.38 3.88
C ASP A 201 -13.42 -19.38 2.77
N ILE A 202 -13.02 -19.63 1.52
CA ILE A 202 -13.38 -18.78 0.38
C ILE A 202 -14.89 -18.86 0.11
N ASP A 203 -15.56 -17.73 0.25
CA ASP A 203 -17.03 -17.61 0.17
C ASP A 203 -17.52 -16.60 -0.88
N GLY A 204 -16.61 -15.96 -1.63
CA GLY A 204 -16.95 -14.92 -2.60
C GLY A 204 -17.24 -13.55 -1.97
N LYS A 205 -16.97 -13.35 -0.69
CA LYS A 205 -17.20 -12.08 0.03
C LYS A 205 -16.00 -11.63 0.85
N LEU A 206 -15.28 -12.57 1.47
CA LEU A 206 -14.11 -12.25 2.27
C LEU A 206 -12.97 -11.76 1.39
N THR A 207 -12.39 -10.65 1.82
CA THR A 207 -11.13 -10.15 1.28
C THR A 207 -9.97 -11.08 1.64
N VAL A 208 -8.88 -11.04 0.86
CA VAL A 208 -7.64 -11.76 1.20
C VAL A 208 -7.14 -11.40 2.60
N ARG A 209 -7.27 -10.13 3.01
CA ARG A 209 -6.92 -9.65 4.35
C ARG A 209 -7.75 -10.33 5.44
N GLU A 210 -9.06 -10.46 5.23
CA GLU A 210 -9.94 -11.11 6.19
C GLU A 210 -9.72 -12.63 6.25
N LEU A 211 -9.46 -13.28 5.10
CA LEU A 211 -9.04 -14.68 5.05
C LEU A 211 -7.75 -14.88 5.86
N THR A 212 -6.79 -13.96 5.71
CA THR A 212 -5.54 -13.98 6.48
C THR A 212 -5.82 -13.84 7.98
N GLY A 213 -6.64 -12.87 8.38
CA GLY A 213 -6.99 -12.63 9.78
C GLY A 213 -7.64 -13.81 10.49
N ARG A 214 -8.44 -14.60 9.77
CA ARG A 214 -9.12 -15.82 10.27
C ARG A 214 -8.22 -17.04 10.39
N SER A 215 -7.07 -17.04 9.73
CA SER A 215 -6.10 -18.13 9.76
C SER A 215 -4.97 -17.87 10.77
N ASP A 216 -4.16 -18.89 11.07
CA ASP A 216 -2.88 -18.73 11.78
C ASP A 216 -1.70 -18.46 10.80
N LEU A 217 -2.00 -18.15 9.54
CA LEU A 217 -1.03 -17.92 8.46
C LEU A 217 -0.74 -16.43 8.25
N THR A 218 0.42 -16.16 7.66
CA THR A 218 0.84 -14.82 7.23
C THR A 218 0.24 -14.45 5.87
N GLU A 219 0.23 -13.15 5.56
CA GLU A 219 -0.16 -12.59 4.27
C GLU A 219 0.52 -13.32 3.10
N PHE A 220 1.84 -13.54 3.21
CA PHE A 220 2.61 -14.23 2.17
C PHE A 220 2.12 -15.68 1.96
N GLU A 221 1.86 -16.41 3.05
CA GLU A 221 1.39 -17.80 2.97
C GLU A 221 0.01 -17.87 2.34
N VAL A 222 -0.92 -17.01 2.75
CA VAL A 222 -2.28 -16.97 2.19
C VAL A 222 -2.24 -16.57 0.72
N THR A 223 -1.53 -15.51 0.36
CA THR A 223 -1.41 -15.07 -1.05
C THR A 223 -0.73 -16.12 -1.92
N ARG A 224 0.24 -16.88 -1.40
CA ARG A 224 0.83 -18.03 -2.11
C ARG A 224 -0.20 -19.13 -2.38
N ILE A 225 -1.01 -19.49 -1.37
CA ILE A 225 -2.08 -20.49 -1.52
C ILE A 225 -3.09 -20.01 -2.57
N LEU A 226 -3.54 -18.76 -2.48
CA LEU A 226 -4.47 -18.18 -3.45
C LEU A 226 -3.89 -18.18 -4.87
N PHE A 227 -2.61 -17.82 -5.02
CA PHE A 227 -1.91 -17.90 -6.31
C PHE A 227 -1.93 -19.32 -6.90
N GLN A 228 -1.70 -20.35 -6.09
CA GLN A 228 -1.76 -21.75 -6.52
C GLN A 228 -3.18 -22.14 -6.93
N LEU A 229 -4.19 -21.79 -6.12
CA LEU A 229 -5.60 -22.07 -6.40
C LEU A 229 -6.10 -21.39 -7.68
N VAL A 230 -5.71 -20.12 -7.91
CA VAL A 230 -6.02 -19.38 -9.16
C VAL A 230 -5.33 -20.03 -10.35
N SER A 231 -4.06 -20.40 -10.20
CA SER A 231 -3.29 -21.07 -11.26
C SER A 231 -3.89 -22.43 -11.64
N ALA A 232 -4.44 -23.16 -10.67
CA ALA A 232 -5.16 -24.41 -10.86
C ALA A 232 -6.62 -24.23 -11.31
N ARG A 233 -7.10 -22.99 -11.46
CA ARG A 233 -8.49 -22.64 -11.82
C ARG A 233 -9.54 -23.21 -10.86
N LEU A 234 -9.20 -23.32 -9.59
CA LEU A 234 -10.12 -23.73 -8.52
C LEU A 234 -10.90 -22.55 -7.95
N ILE A 235 -10.30 -21.36 -8.03
CA ILE A 235 -10.90 -20.09 -7.64
C ILE A 235 -10.65 -19.06 -8.74
N GLU A 236 -11.49 -18.05 -8.77
CA GLU A 236 -11.38 -16.91 -9.67
C GLU A 236 -11.56 -15.61 -8.89
N PRO A 237 -10.91 -14.51 -9.29
CA PRO A 237 -11.18 -13.21 -8.68
C PRO A 237 -12.65 -12.88 -8.92
N VAL A 238 -13.35 -12.52 -7.85
CA VAL A 238 -14.65 -11.87 -8.02
C VAL A 238 -14.36 -10.55 -8.69
N PRO A 239 -14.94 -10.27 -9.87
CA PRO A 239 -14.84 -8.95 -10.46
C PRO A 239 -15.22 -7.96 -9.36
N GLU A 240 -14.41 -6.93 -9.15
CA GLU A 240 -14.91 -5.80 -8.40
C GLU A 240 -16.18 -5.34 -9.14
N GLU A 241 -17.36 -5.73 -8.65
CA GLU A 241 -18.42 -4.75 -8.54
C GLU A 241 -17.73 -3.67 -7.73
N LYS A 242 -17.22 -2.63 -8.41
CA LYS A 242 -16.83 -1.39 -7.76
C LYS A 242 -17.99 -1.16 -6.83
N SER A 243 -17.80 -1.43 -5.55
CA SER A 243 -18.85 -1.20 -4.60
C SER A 243 -19.01 0.29 -4.78
N PHE A 244 -20.13 0.69 -5.38
CA PHE A 244 -20.69 1.96 -5.04
C PHE A 244 -20.84 1.82 -3.54
N ARG A 245 -19.81 2.20 -2.78
CA ARG A 245 -20.05 2.77 -1.48
C ARG A 245 -21.06 3.84 -1.86
N PRO A 246 -22.33 3.74 -1.46
CA PRO A 246 -23.01 4.98 -1.24
C PRO A 246 -22.10 5.61 -0.21
N VAL A 247 -21.24 6.53 -0.65
CA VAL A 247 -20.68 7.50 0.25
C VAL A 247 -21.95 8.09 0.82
N PHE A 248 -22.30 7.67 2.03
CA PHE A 248 -23.09 8.52 2.89
C PHE A 248 -22.19 9.73 3.03
N LEU A 249 -22.32 10.63 2.06
CA LEU A 249 -22.09 12.03 2.28
C LEU A 249 -23.06 12.31 3.40
N ASP A 250 -22.55 12.26 4.63
CA ASP A 250 -22.96 13.26 5.59
C ASP A 250 -22.88 14.56 4.77
N VAL A 251 -24.04 15.10 4.40
CA VAL A 251 -24.21 16.25 3.50
C VAL A 251 -23.72 17.54 4.20
N GLU A 252 -22.69 17.43 5.03
CA GLU A 252 -22.17 18.43 5.96
C GLU A 252 -20.68 18.76 5.73
N ASP A 253 -20.06 18.30 4.64
CA ASP A 253 -18.77 18.85 4.20
C ASP A 253 -19.00 20.00 3.19
N SER A 254 -19.06 21.21 3.77
CA SER A 254 -19.04 22.58 3.20
C SER A 254 -19.60 22.77 1.77
N PRO A 255 -20.80 23.38 1.61
CA PRO A 255 -21.34 23.85 0.32
C PRO A 255 -20.33 24.63 -0.56
N GLU A 256 -19.29 25.18 0.05
CA GLU A 256 -18.18 25.82 -0.63
C GLU A 256 -17.39 24.88 -1.55
N LEU A 257 -17.10 23.65 -1.12
CA LEU A 257 -16.31 22.70 -1.92
C LEU A 257 -17.08 22.24 -3.15
N LEU A 258 -18.35 21.87 -2.98
CA LEU A 258 -19.23 21.51 -4.09
C LEU A 258 -19.36 22.67 -5.08
N LYS A 259 -19.50 23.89 -4.59
CA LYS A 259 -19.55 25.09 -5.44
C LYS A 259 -18.25 25.29 -6.23
N VAL A 260 -17.08 25.08 -5.61
CA VAL A 260 -15.79 25.14 -6.31
C VAL A 260 -15.77 24.09 -7.41
N ILE A 261 -16.07 22.83 -7.07
CA ILE A 261 -16.04 21.70 -8.01
C ILE A 261 -16.97 21.95 -9.20
N SER A 262 -18.23 22.33 -8.96
CA SER A 262 -19.21 22.59 -10.01
C SER A 262 -18.75 23.72 -10.94
N THR A 263 -18.16 24.78 -10.39
CA THR A 263 -17.65 25.91 -11.18
C THR A 263 -16.47 25.49 -12.05
N TYR A 264 -15.57 24.65 -11.55
CA TYR A 264 -14.49 24.09 -12.39
C TYR A 264 -15.01 23.15 -13.46
N ASN A 265 -16.00 22.31 -13.13
CA ASN A 265 -16.68 21.46 -14.10
C ASN A 265 -17.29 22.26 -15.25
N ASP A 266 -17.89 23.42 -14.96
CA ASP A 266 -18.39 24.34 -15.98
C ASP A 266 -17.27 24.91 -16.86
N MET A 267 -16.10 25.22 -16.27
CA MET A 267 -14.92 25.68 -17.01
C MET A 267 -14.36 24.59 -17.93
N PHE A 268 -14.26 23.34 -17.47
CA PHE A 268 -13.83 22.22 -18.30
C PHE A 268 -14.83 21.91 -19.42
N GLY A 269 -16.13 21.90 -19.13
CA GLY A 269 -17.14 21.70 -20.16
C GLY A 269 -17.11 22.80 -21.23
N ARG A 270 -16.83 24.05 -20.84
CA ARG A 270 -16.66 25.15 -21.81
C ARG A 270 -15.41 24.97 -22.68
N LEU A 271 -14.31 24.50 -22.10
CA LEU A 271 -13.08 24.19 -22.83
C LEU A 271 -13.32 23.07 -23.85
N TYR A 272 -14.03 22.02 -23.46
CA TYR A 272 -14.37 20.91 -24.31
C TYR A 272 -15.26 21.34 -25.48
N ASP A 273 -16.36 22.07 -25.22
CA ASP A 273 -17.25 22.60 -26.26
C ASP A 273 -16.52 23.50 -27.28
N ALA A 274 -15.54 24.30 -26.83
CA ALA A 274 -14.74 25.12 -27.72
C ALA A 274 -13.78 24.29 -28.58
N LEU A 275 -13.15 23.27 -27.99
CA LEU A 275 -12.25 22.35 -28.68
C LEU A 275 -13.01 21.50 -29.71
N GLU A 276 -14.11 20.87 -29.31
CA GLU A 276 -14.96 20.02 -30.13
C GLU A 276 -15.43 20.74 -31.40
N LYS A 277 -15.85 22.01 -31.29
CA LYS A 277 -16.25 22.83 -32.45
C LYS A 277 -15.15 23.05 -33.48
N THR A 278 -13.89 22.87 -33.08
CA THR A 278 -12.73 23.15 -33.92
C THR A 278 -12.10 21.87 -34.49
N VAL A 279 -11.98 20.82 -33.67
CA VAL A 279 -11.28 19.57 -34.05
C VAL A 279 -12.21 18.36 -34.22
N GLY A 280 -13.48 18.46 -33.84
CA GLY A 280 -14.43 17.35 -33.83
C GLY A 280 -14.38 16.50 -32.55
N GLU A 281 -15.45 15.73 -32.31
CA GLU A 281 -15.69 14.98 -31.06
C GLU A 281 -14.56 14.01 -30.69
N ASP A 282 -14.17 13.13 -31.62
CA ASP A 282 -13.15 12.10 -31.35
C ASP A 282 -11.79 12.72 -30.97
N GLN A 283 -11.35 13.73 -31.75
CA GLN A 283 -10.07 14.39 -31.50
C GLN A 283 -10.10 15.25 -30.23
N ALA A 284 -11.24 15.90 -29.94
CA ALA A 284 -11.40 16.66 -28.70
C ALA A 284 -11.32 15.75 -27.47
N ARG A 285 -11.97 14.59 -27.53
CA ARG A 285 -11.94 13.57 -26.47
C ARG A 285 -10.53 13.05 -26.21
N ASP A 286 -9.78 12.71 -27.25
CA ASP A 286 -8.42 12.21 -27.10
C ASP A 286 -7.49 13.25 -26.43
N ILE A 287 -7.58 14.50 -26.86
CA ILE A 287 -6.80 15.61 -26.28
C ILE A 287 -7.16 15.83 -24.80
N PHE A 288 -8.47 15.84 -24.49
CA PHE A 288 -8.94 16.03 -23.10
C PHE A 288 -8.54 14.88 -22.18
N MET A 289 -8.67 13.64 -22.63
CA MET A 289 -8.34 12.46 -21.83
C MET A 289 -6.83 12.31 -21.59
N THR A 290 -5.99 12.68 -22.58
CA THR A 290 -4.53 12.61 -22.44
C THR A 290 -4.02 13.51 -21.33
N VAL A 291 -4.59 14.71 -21.19
CA VAL A 291 -4.21 15.65 -20.13
C VAL A 291 -4.56 15.11 -18.75
N LEU A 292 -5.74 14.50 -18.58
CA LEU A 292 -6.16 13.89 -17.32
C LEU A 292 -5.32 12.65 -16.94
N GLN A 293 -4.99 11.79 -17.90
CA GLN A 293 -4.12 10.62 -17.67
C GLN A 293 -2.72 11.01 -17.16
N ASN A 294 -2.19 12.14 -17.61
CA ASN A 294 -0.92 12.64 -17.08
C ASN A 294 -1.05 13.19 -15.65
N ALA A 295 -2.26 13.54 -15.21
CA ALA A 295 -2.58 14.00 -13.87
C ALA A 295 -3.00 12.87 -12.91
N GLU A 296 -3.27 11.65 -13.39
CA GLU A 296 -3.64 10.47 -12.56
C GLU A 296 -2.59 10.05 -11.52
N THR A 297 -1.39 10.65 -11.55
CA THR A 297 -0.36 10.45 -10.52
C THR A 297 -0.64 11.21 -9.21
N ASP A 298 -1.64 12.09 -9.20
CA ASP A 298 -2.14 12.78 -8.02
C ASP A 298 -3.38 12.06 -7.48
N ASP A 299 -3.37 11.74 -6.19
CA ASP A 299 -4.45 11.03 -5.48
C ASP A 299 -5.82 11.72 -5.67
N LEU A 300 -5.84 13.04 -5.89
CA LEU A 300 -7.06 13.80 -6.17
C LEU A 300 -7.79 13.29 -7.41
N TRP A 301 -7.06 12.89 -8.46
CA TRP A 301 -7.62 12.48 -9.75
C TRP A 301 -7.85 10.98 -9.89
N ALA A 302 -7.53 10.20 -8.86
CA ALA A 302 -7.67 8.75 -8.89
C ALA A 302 -9.11 8.32 -9.25
N GLY A 303 -9.28 7.63 -10.38
CA GLY A 303 -10.58 7.13 -10.83
C GLY A 303 -11.57 8.19 -11.31
N VAL A 304 -11.14 9.46 -11.44
CA VAL A 304 -11.92 10.54 -12.05
C VAL A 304 -11.79 10.46 -13.56
N PHE A 305 -12.90 10.64 -14.29
CA PHE A 305 -12.92 10.65 -15.76
C PHE A 305 -13.80 11.78 -16.27
N PHE A 306 -13.46 12.30 -17.44
CA PHE A 306 -14.35 13.20 -18.18
C PHE A 306 -15.42 12.41 -18.94
N ASP A 307 -16.65 12.93 -18.93
CA ASP A 307 -17.77 12.46 -19.73
C ASP A 307 -17.71 13.03 -21.16
N GLN A 308 -18.74 12.72 -21.96
CA GLN A 308 -18.85 13.18 -23.35
C GLN A 308 -19.01 14.70 -23.52
N TYR A 309 -19.14 15.47 -22.42
CA TYR A 309 -19.26 16.92 -22.41
C TYR A 309 -18.06 17.60 -21.75
N GLY A 310 -16.98 16.86 -21.48
CA GLY A 310 -15.80 17.38 -20.79
C GLY A 310 -16.06 17.76 -19.34
N ARG A 311 -17.02 17.11 -18.67
CA ARG A 311 -17.28 17.24 -17.23
C ARG A 311 -16.89 15.97 -16.50
N PHE A 312 -16.48 16.07 -15.24
CA PHE A 312 -16.15 14.89 -14.43
C PHE A 312 -17.18 14.67 -13.32
N ASP A 313 -17.20 13.46 -12.74
CA ASP A 313 -18.08 13.13 -11.60
C ASP A 313 -17.61 13.87 -10.34
N GLU A 314 -18.40 14.85 -9.91
CA GLU A 314 -18.15 15.67 -8.72
C GLU A 314 -18.05 14.83 -7.45
N ASN A 315 -18.82 13.74 -7.37
CA ASN A 315 -18.82 12.87 -6.20
C ASN A 315 -17.50 12.10 -6.07
N MET A 316 -16.86 11.78 -7.19
CA MET A 316 -15.56 11.09 -7.19
C MET A 316 -14.46 12.01 -6.65
N LEU A 317 -14.46 13.27 -7.09
CA LEU A 317 -13.50 14.26 -6.62
C LEU A 317 -13.70 14.59 -5.12
N ILE A 318 -14.96 14.62 -4.67
CA ILE A 318 -15.32 14.74 -3.25
C ILE A 318 -14.88 13.50 -2.45
N ALA A 319 -15.03 12.30 -3.00
CA ALA A 319 -14.57 11.09 -2.33
C ALA A 319 -13.05 11.12 -2.12
N ASN A 320 -12.29 11.48 -3.15
CA ASN A 320 -10.83 11.57 -3.09
C ASN A 320 -10.35 12.65 -2.10
N ILE A 321 -10.98 13.83 -2.09
CA ILE A 321 -10.60 14.90 -1.16
C ILE A 321 -10.99 14.57 0.30
N SER A 322 -12.00 13.72 0.52
CA SER A 322 -12.48 13.37 1.85
C SER A 322 -11.44 12.61 2.69
N GLU A 323 -10.49 11.94 2.03
CA GLU A 323 -9.38 11.22 2.68
C GLU A 323 -8.36 12.18 3.34
N LEU A 324 -8.33 13.45 2.92
CA LEU A 324 -7.45 14.46 3.49
C LEU A 324 -8.02 15.07 4.79
N PRO A 325 -7.15 15.54 5.71
CA PRO A 325 -7.59 16.32 6.86
C PRO A 325 -8.39 17.55 6.44
N PHE A 326 -9.50 17.84 7.14
CA PHE A 326 -10.46 18.93 6.81
C PHE A 326 -9.80 20.26 6.42
N GLU A 327 -8.80 20.68 7.20
CA GLU A 327 -8.04 21.94 7.03
C GLU A 327 -7.28 22.02 5.69
N ARG A 328 -6.96 20.87 5.08
CA ARG A 328 -6.18 20.78 3.84
C ARG A 328 -7.05 20.58 2.59
N ARG A 329 -8.32 20.21 2.76
CA ARG A 329 -9.20 19.82 1.64
C ARG A 329 -9.37 20.93 0.61
N LYS A 330 -9.74 22.13 1.04
CA LYS A 330 -9.94 23.29 0.15
C LYS A 330 -8.67 23.65 -0.62
N ALA A 331 -7.54 23.73 0.07
CA ALA A 331 -6.26 24.10 -0.54
C ALA A 331 -5.80 23.07 -1.58
N ALA A 332 -5.88 21.78 -1.27
CA ALA A 332 -5.52 20.71 -2.20
C ALA A 332 -6.47 20.65 -3.42
N LEU A 333 -7.78 20.84 -3.19
CA LEU A 333 -8.77 20.92 -4.24
C LEU A 333 -8.50 22.10 -5.19
N ASP A 334 -8.27 23.29 -4.63
CA ASP A 334 -7.97 24.50 -5.40
C ASP A 334 -6.67 24.34 -6.20
N GLU A 335 -5.62 23.77 -5.61
CA GLU A 335 -4.33 23.54 -6.27
C GLU A 335 -4.45 22.55 -7.43
N GLY A 336 -5.08 21.39 -7.19
CA GLY A 336 -5.24 20.36 -8.22
C GLY A 336 -6.11 20.82 -9.38
N LEU A 337 -7.28 21.43 -9.09
CA LEU A 337 -8.18 21.95 -10.12
C LEU A 337 -7.54 23.08 -10.94
N ASN A 338 -6.82 24.00 -10.30
CA ASN A 338 -6.09 25.05 -11.02
C ASN A 338 -4.99 24.50 -11.92
N THR A 339 -4.26 23.50 -11.44
CA THR A 339 -3.18 22.88 -12.19
C THR A 339 -3.73 22.21 -13.44
N LEU A 340 -4.74 21.34 -13.29
CA LEU A 340 -5.36 20.66 -14.43
C LEU A 340 -5.98 21.67 -15.41
N LEU A 341 -6.73 22.66 -14.90
CA LEU A 341 -7.34 23.69 -15.75
C LEU A 341 -6.29 24.46 -16.56
N SER A 342 -5.14 24.77 -15.96
CA SER A 342 -4.08 25.52 -16.66
C SER A 342 -3.45 24.70 -17.77
N VAL A 343 -3.19 23.41 -17.54
CA VAL A 343 -2.67 22.49 -18.56
C VAL A 343 -3.70 22.31 -19.67
N GLN A 344 -4.97 22.08 -19.32
CA GLN A 344 -6.05 21.90 -20.27
C GLN A 344 -6.27 23.15 -21.13
N LEU A 345 -6.27 24.33 -20.51
CA LEU A 345 -6.40 25.60 -21.20
C LEU A 345 -5.24 25.82 -22.17
N PHE A 346 -4.01 25.53 -21.76
CA PHE A 346 -2.84 25.61 -22.63
C PHE A 346 -3.00 24.72 -23.86
N GLU A 347 -3.36 23.45 -23.66
CA GLU A 347 -3.51 22.48 -24.74
C GLU A 347 -4.63 22.86 -25.70
N VAL A 348 -5.83 23.15 -25.17
CA VAL A 348 -6.98 23.60 -25.96
C VAL A 348 -6.65 24.86 -26.75
N SER A 349 -5.92 25.80 -26.15
CA SER A 349 -5.53 27.05 -26.83
C SER A 349 -4.63 26.85 -28.05
N GLN A 350 -3.96 25.70 -28.21
CA GLN A 350 -3.18 25.43 -29.42
C GLN A 350 -4.07 25.23 -30.65
N HIS A 351 -5.33 24.83 -30.43
CA HIS A 351 -6.28 24.50 -31.50
C HIS A 351 -7.25 25.65 -31.83
N LEU A 352 -7.48 26.58 -30.90
CA LEU A 352 -8.41 27.68 -31.09
C LEU A 352 -7.82 28.84 -31.91
N ASP A 353 -8.68 29.55 -32.64
CA ASP A 353 -8.34 30.83 -33.26
C ASP A 353 -8.30 31.97 -32.23
N GLN A 354 -7.91 33.18 -32.65
CA GLN A 354 -7.79 34.33 -31.75
C GLN A 354 -9.14 34.70 -31.08
N ALA A 355 -10.26 34.54 -31.78
CA ALA A 355 -11.57 34.85 -31.23
C ALA A 355 -11.98 33.83 -30.16
N GLY A 356 -11.79 32.54 -30.43
CA GLY A 356 -12.05 31.44 -29.50
C GLY A 356 -11.17 31.51 -28.24
N LYS A 357 -9.88 31.88 -28.39
CA LYS A 357 -8.99 32.09 -27.24
C LYS A 357 -9.50 33.19 -26.30
N VAL A 358 -9.89 34.33 -26.86
CA VAL A 358 -10.39 35.47 -26.08
C VAL A 358 -11.70 35.12 -25.38
N ASP A 359 -12.58 34.39 -26.06
CA ASP A 359 -13.88 33.98 -25.52
C ASP A 359 -13.75 32.99 -24.34
N VAL A 360 -12.98 31.92 -24.52
CA VAL A 360 -12.71 30.93 -23.47
C VAL A 360 -11.99 31.55 -22.28
N PHE A 361 -10.97 32.38 -22.52
CA PHE A 361 -10.23 33.04 -21.45
C PHE A 361 -11.11 33.99 -20.64
N ARG A 362 -12.00 34.74 -21.31
CA ARG A 362 -12.95 35.62 -20.65
C ARG A 362 -13.90 34.82 -19.75
N PHE A 363 -14.49 33.74 -20.27
CA PHE A 363 -15.38 32.88 -19.48
C PHE A 363 -14.70 32.32 -18.23
N ILE A 364 -13.49 31.77 -18.37
CA ILE A 364 -12.71 31.23 -17.24
C ILE A 364 -12.38 32.32 -16.21
N SER A 365 -12.01 33.52 -16.68
CA SER A 365 -11.71 34.66 -15.81
C SER A 365 -12.93 35.11 -15.01
N ASP A 366 -14.11 35.16 -15.66
CA ASP A 366 -15.37 35.53 -15.01
C ASP A 366 -15.80 34.49 -13.95
N GLN A 367 -15.64 33.20 -14.26
CA GLN A 367 -15.92 32.11 -13.31
C GLN A 367 -14.98 32.14 -12.11
N LYS A 368 -13.67 32.35 -12.31
CA LYS A 368 -12.70 32.51 -11.23
C LYS A 368 -13.00 33.72 -10.35
N ALA A 369 -13.34 34.86 -10.95
CA ALA A 369 -13.72 36.06 -10.20
C ALA A 369 -15.01 35.86 -9.39
N SER A 370 -15.93 35.01 -9.85
CA SER A 370 -17.14 34.63 -9.10
C SER A 370 -16.85 33.74 -7.90
N LEU A 371 -15.81 32.88 -7.97
CA LEU A 371 -15.36 32.08 -6.84
C LEU A 371 -14.70 32.96 -5.77
N GLU A 372 -13.86 33.91 -6.15
CA GLU A 372 -13.19 34.82 -5.21
C GLU A 372 -14.18 35.71 -4.43
N LYS A 373 -15.24 36.21 -5.08
CA LYS A 373 -16.28 37.03 -4.44
C LYS A 373 -17.18 36.24 -3.49
N ALA A 374 -17.22 34.92 -3.61
CA ALA A 374 -18.02 34.06 -2.73
C ALA A 374 -17.31 33.69 -1.42
N VAL A 375 -16.03 34.06 -1.27
CA VAL A 375 -15.17 33.73 -0.12
C VAL A 375 -15.03 34.93 0.86
N VAL A 376 -15.71 36.06 0.58
CA VAL A 376 -15.70 37.30 1.39
C VAL A 376 -16.96 37.45 2.23
#